data_AF-X1PN77-F1
#
_entry.id   AF-X1PN77-F1
#
_cell.length_a   1.000
_cell.length_b   1.000
_cell.length_c   1.000
_cell.angle_alpha   90.00
_cell.angle_beta   90.00
_cell.angle_gamma   90.00
#
_symmetry.space_group_name_H-M   'P 1'
#
loop_
_entity.id
_entity.type
_entity.pdbx_description
1 polymer ?
#
loop_
_entity_poly.entity_id
_entity_poly.type
_entity_poly.pdbx_seq_one_letter_code
_entity_poly.pdbx_strand_id
1 'polypeptide(L)'
;MIYKGTKTNEISFPLGGLGTGCIGLAGNGRLIDWEIFNRPNKSGVNGFSHFAIKAEREGKVLDSRVLHGDLHPPYTGELGMPRSTGFGFGPIRRYLTGMPHFIGTVFRGEFPMAQLTFEDNKFPGQVQMTAFNPFIPLNDKDSGIPAAF
;
A
#
# COMPACT_ATOMS: atom_id res chain seq x y z
N MET A 1 -4.66 2.43 16.44
CA MET A 1 -4.85 3.89 16.26
C MET A 1 -5.48 4.16 14.89
N ILE A 2 -6.34 5.17 14.73
CA ILE A 2 -7.01 5.50 13.45
C ILE A 2 -6.39 6.75 12.81
N TYR A 3 -6.03 6.67 11.53
CA TYR A 3 -5.39 7.72 10.75
C TYR A 3 -6.21 8.04 9.49
N LYS A 4 -6.27 9.32 9.11
CA LYS A 4 -6.98 9.85 7.94
C LYS A 4 -6.25 11.05 7.35
N GLY A 5 -6.50 11.34 6.07
CA GLY A 5 -5.97 12.53 5.39
C GLY A 5 -4.44 12.61 5.47
N THR A 6 -3.89 13.79 5.76
CA THR A 6 -2.44 14.00 5.83
C THR A 6 -1.71 13.11 6.85
N LYS A 7 -2.43 12.57 7.86
CA LYS A 7 -1.84 11.64 8.84
C LYS A 7 -1.51 10.26 8.25
N THR A 8 -1.93 9.97 7.01
CA THR A 8 -1.60 8.70 6.32
C THR A 8 -0.33 8.79 5.48
N ASN A 9 0.23 9.99 5.26
CA ASN A 9 1.34 10.23 4.32
C ASN A 9 2.60 9.43 4.62
N GLU A 10 2.95 9.34 5.90
CA GLU A 10 4.22 8.75 6.36
C GLU A 10 4.06 7.34 6.92
N ILE A 11 2.89 6.72 6.73
CA ILE A 11 2.67 5.34 7.16
C ILE A 11 3.42 4.42 6.20
N SER A 12 4.31 3.60 6.76
CA SER A 12 4.88 2.41 6.13
C SER A 12 4.72 1.26 7.12
N PHE A 13 3.60 0.53 7.02
CA PHE A 13 3.28 -0.56 7.93
C PHE A 13 4.00 -1.85 7.46
N PRO A 14 4.87 -2.46 8.27
CA PRO A 14 5.71 -3.55 7.81
C PRO A 14 4.92 -4.86 7.65
N LEU A 15 4.99 -5.46 6.46
CA LEU A 15 4.45 -6.78 6.18
C LEU A 15 5.60 -7.74 5.81
N GLY A 16 5.91 -8.65 6.72
CA GLY A 16 6.95 -9.67 6.56
C GLY A 16 7.27 -10.37 7.87
N GLY A 17 7.75 -11.61 7.81
CA GLY A 17 8.20 -12.36 8.97
C GLY A 17 9.51 -11.83 9.57
N LEU A 18 9.83 -12.28 10.77
CA LEU A 18 11.09 -12.00 11.45
C LEU A 18 12.27 -12.49 10.60
N GLY A 19 13.17 -11.57 10.25
CA GLY A 19 14.37 -11.88 9.48
C GLY A 19 14.14 -12.15 7.99
N THR A 20 12.92 -12.00 7.47
CA THR A 20 12.62 -12.30 6.06
C THR A 20 12.70 -11.10 5.12
N GLY A 21 12.85 -9.91 5.70
CA GLY A 21 12.56 -8.66 4.99
C GLY A 21 11.07 -8.35 4.98
N CYS A 22 10.72 -7.11 4.62
CA CYS A 22 9.35 -6.59 4.66
C CYS A 22 8.98 -5.84 3.38
N ILE A 23 7.68 -5.77 3.12
CA ILE A 23 7.06 -4.82 2.19
C ILE A 23 6.28 -3.83 3.05
N GLY A 24 6.46 -2.53 2.82
CA GLY A 24 5.67 -1.49 3.49
C GLY A 24 4.27 -1.38 2.88
N LEU A 25 3.24 -1.38 3.71
CA LEU A 25 1.88 -0.98 3.34
C LEU A 25 1.70 0.50 3.68
N ALA A 26 1.58 1.32 2.64
CA ALA A 26 1.38 2.75 2.76
C ALA A 26 -0.02 3.08 3.29
N GLY A 27 -0.17 4.24 3.92
CA GLY A 27 -1.45 4.70 4.45
C GLY A 27 -2.55 4.86 3.38
N ASN A 28 -2.16 5.02 2.12
CA ASN A 28 -3.06 5.05 0.96
C ASN A 28 -3.19 3.70 0.23
N GLY A 29 -2.76 2.58 0.81
CA GLY A 29 -2.94 1.23 0.25
C GLY A 29 -1.88 0.79 -0.76
N ARG A 30 -0.90 1.64 -1.08
CA ARG A 30 0.22 1.26 -1.94
C ARG A 30 1.20 0.32 -1.25
N LEU A 31 1.87 -0.52 -2.03
CA LEU A 31 3.03 -1.31 -1.59
C LEU A 31 4.32 -0.52 -1.85
N ILE A 32 5.04 -0.19 -0.78
CA ILE A 32 6.26 0.62 -0.76
C ILE A 32 7.39 -0.12 -0.06
N ASP A 33 8.60 0.44 -0.05
CA ASP A 33 9.76 -0.06 0.71
C ASP A 33 9.96 -1.57 0.59
N TRP A 34 10.18 -2.07 -0.62
CA TRP A 34 10.35 -3.50 -0.89
C TRP A 34 11.73 -3.97 -0.41
N GLU A 35 11.84 -4.33 0.87
CA GLU A 35 13.08 -4.69 1.57
C GLU A 35 13.24 -6.22 1.70
N ILE A 36 13.11 -6.94 0.59
CA ILE A 36 13.09 -8.43 0.54
C ILE A 36 14.36 -9.06 -0.06
N PHE A 37 15.41 -8.27 -0.29
CA PHE A 37 16.66 -8.73 -0.91
C PHE A 37 17.87 -8.58 0.02
N ASN A 38 17.65 -8.79 1.32
CA ASN A 38 18.69 -8.74 2.36
C ASN A 38 19.55 -7.45 2.35
N ARG A 39 18.90 -6.32 2.05
CA ARG A 39 19.50 -4.97 2.09
C ARG A 39 18.45 -3.92 2.38
N PRO A 40 18.81 -2.78 2.98
CA PRO A 40 17.94 -1.62 3.02
C PRO A 40 17.49 -1.22 1.62
N ASN A 41 16.21 -0.88 1.47
CA ASN A 41 15.62 -0.54 0.18
C ASN A 41 14.40 0.40 0.33
N LYS A 42 14.55 1.43 1.17
CA LYS A 42 13.57 2.53 1.28
C LYS A 42 13.36 3.22 -0.06
N SER A 43 12.13 3.63 -0.34
CA SER A 43 11.70 4.12 -1.67
C SER A 43 11.82 3.07 -2.79
N GLY A 44 12.24 1.84 -2.47
CA GLY A 44 12.31 0.73 -3.40
C GLY A 44 10.91 0.21 -3.70
N VAL A 45 10.58 0.05 -4.98
CA VAL A 45 9.29 -0.52 -5.39
C VAL A 45 9.46 -1.70 -6.32
N ASN A 46 8.56 -2.67 -6.21
CA ASN A 46 8.25 -3.62 -7.26
C ASN A 46 7.14 -3.02 -8.14
N GLY A 47 7.54 -2.11 -9.03
CA GLY A 47 6.62 -1.26 -9.78
C GLY A 47 5.43 -1.98 -10.40
N PHE A 48 4.30 -1.29 -10.47
CA PHE A 48 3.02 -1.84 -10.95
C PHE A 48 2.46 -3.01 -10.11
N SER A 49 3.06 -3.38 -8.98
CA SER A 49 2.44 -4.31 -8.02
C SER A 49 1.37 -3.60 -7.21
N HIS A 50 0.15 -4.15 -7.22
CA HIS A 50 -1.01 -3.56 -6.57
C HIS A 50 -2.10 -4.63 -6.40
N PHE A 51 -3.10 -4.31 -5.57
CA PHE A 51 -4.39 -4.99 -5.58
C PHE A 51 -5.40 -4.16 -6.37
N ALA A 52 -6.35 -4.82 -7.03
CA ALA A 52 -7.42 -4.17 -7.77
C ALA A 52 -8.75 -4.86 -7.48
N ILE A 53 -9.84 -4.12 -7.62
CA ILE A 53 -11.20 -4.61 -7.44
C ILE A 53 -12.06 -4.20 -8.62
N LYS A 54 -12.97 -5.10 -9.00
CA LYS A 54 -13.97 -4.88 -10.05
C LYS A 54 -15.36 -5.18 -9.49
N ALA A 55 -16.28 -4.25 -9.66
CA ALA A 55 -17.70 -4.46 -9.39
C ALA A 55 -18.42 -4.81 -10.70
N GLU A 56 -19.22 -5.88 -10.67
CA GLU A 56 -19.95 -6.38 -11.83
C GLU A 56 -21.40 -6.70 -11.46
N ARG A 57 -22.33 -6.44 -12.37
CA ARG A 57 -23.73 -6.84 -12.25
C ARG A 57 -24.23 -7.33 -13.59
N GLU A 58 -24.83 -8.52 -13.60
CA GLU A 58 -25.47 -9.10 -14.80
C GLU A 58 -24.52 -9.13 -16.02
N GLY A 59 -23.25 -9.48 -15.80
CA GLY A 59 -22.22 -9.54 -16.85
C GLY A 59 -21.65 -8.19 -17.30
N LYS A 60 -22.07 -7.07 -16.70
CA LYS A 60 -21.57 -5.72 -17.02
C LYS A 60 -20.70 -5.19 -15.89
N VAL A 61 -19.50 -4.73 -16.25
CA VAL A 61 -18.58 -4.06 -15.33
C VAL A 61 -19.14 -2.68 -14.98
N LEU A 62 -19.40 -2.45 -13.70
CA LEU A 62 -19.88 -1.17 -13.19
C LEU A 62 -18.71 -0.23 -12.85
N ASP A 63 -17.65 -0.78 -12.26
CA ASP A 63 -16.46 -0.02 -11.86
C ASP A 63 -15.26 -0.97 -11.71
N SER A 64 -14.05 -0.48 -11.94
CA SER A 64 -12.80 -1.21 -11.75
C SER A 64 -11.69 -0.25 -11.33
N ARG A 65 -11.06 -0.51 -10.18
CA ARG A 65 -10.10 0.40 -9.56
C ARG A 65 -8.93 -0.34 -8.93
N VAL A 66 -7.78 0.33 -8.85
CA VAL A 66 -6.71 -0.09 -7.95
C VAL A 66 -7.10 0.24 -6.51
N LEU A 67 -6.73 -0.61 -5.55
CA LEU A 67 -6.97 -0.40 -4.12
C LEU A 67 -5.96 0.61 -3.54
N HIS A 68 -5.94 1.81 -4.11
CA HIS A 68 -5.20 2.96 -3.61
C HIS A 68 -6.17 4.08 -3.21
N GLY A 69 -5.78 4.89 -2.24
CA GLY A 69 -6.31 6.23 -2.02
C GLY A 69 -5.51 7.28 -2.80
N ASP A 70 -6.00 8.52 -2.78
CA ASP A 70 -5.27 9.66 -3.32
C ASP A 70 -3.83 9.71 -2.78
N LEU A 71 -2.89 10.08 -3.65
CA LEU A 71 -1.59 10.56 -3.21
C LEU A 71 -1.77 12.01 -2.77
N HIS A 72 -1.22 12.40 -1.62
CA HIS A 72 -1.28 13.78 -1.14
C HIS A 72 -0.07 14.61 -1.61
N PRO A 73 -0.18 15.95 -1.65
CA PRO A 73 0.95 16.85 -1.89
C PRO A 73 2.11 16.56 -0.92
N PRO A 74 3.38 16.86 -1.30
CA PRO A 74 3.76 17.88 -2.27
C PRO A 74 4.05 17.39 -3.69
N TYR A 75 3.84 16.10 -4.01
CA TYR A 75 4.12 15.54 -5.34
C TYR A 75 5.52 15.80 -5.86
N THR A 76 6.51 15.98 -4.98
CA THR A 76 7.88 16.33 -5.40
C THR A 76 8.58 15.17 -6.12
N GLY A 77 8.10 13.94 -5.98
CA GLY A 77 8.81 12.74 -6.41
C GLY A 77 9.89 12.32 -5.42
N GLU A 78 10.67 11.31 -5.78
CA GLU A 78 11.61 10.65 -4.87
C GLU A 78 13.06 10.76 -5.31
N LEU A 79 13.96 10.79 -4.32
CA LEU A 79 15.40 10.79 -4.52
C LEU A 79 15.88 9.40 -4.96
N GLY A 80 17.06 9.33 -5.59
CA GLY A 80 17.69 8.07 -5.99
C GLY A 80 17.10 7.41 -7.24
N MET A 81 16.25 8.12 -7.98
CA MET A 81 15.66 7.64 -9.24
C MET A 81 16.54 8.00 -10.46
N PRO A 82 16.41 7.29 -11.60
CA PRO A 82 17.11 7.63 -12.85
C PRO A 82 16.86 9.07 -13.32
N ARG A 83 17.76 9.62 -14.15
CA ARG A 83 17.60 10.96 -14.75
C ARG A 83 16.22 11.14 -15.37
N SER A 84 15.65 12.33 -15.18
CA SER A 84 14.33 12.71 -15.70
C SER A 84 13.16 11.89 -15.12
N THR A 85 13.37 11.27 -13.95
CA THR A 85 12.33 10.64 -13.13
C THR A 85 12.63 10.92 -11.65
N GLY A 86 11.60 10.96 -10.79
CA GLY A 86 11.77 11.17 -9.35
C GLY A 86 11.74 12.65 -8.94
N PHE A 87 12.62 13.06 -8.02
CA PHE A 87 12.57 14.38 -7.39
C PHE A 87 12.61 15.52 -8.43
N GLY A 88 11.64 16.43 -8.36
CA GLY A 88 11.41 17.51 -9.32
C GLY A 88 10.60 17.12 -10.56
N PHE A 89 10.32 15.82 -10.77
CA PHE A 89 9.56 15.29 -11.91
C PHE A 89 8.22 14.66 -11.53
N GLY A 90 7.85 14.72 -10.25
CA GLY A 90 6.59 14.19 -9.77
C GLY A 90 6.62 12.73 -9.31
N PRO A 91 5.46 12.19 -8.90
CA PRO A 91 5.30 10.78 -8.57
C PRO A 91 5.64 9.90 -9.78
N ILE A 92 6.40 8.84 -9.56
CA ILE A 92 6.79 7.96 -10.67
C ILE A 92 5.61 7.12 -11.15
N ARG A 93 5.55 6.84 -12.46
CA ARG A 93 4.48 6.04 -13.09
C ARG A 93 4.27 4.66 -12.44
N ARG A 94 5.33 4.09 -11.84
CA ARG A 94 5.31 2.79 -11.15
C ARG A 94 4.33 2.76 -9.96
N TYR A 95 3.84 3.92 -9.52
CA TYR A 95 2.88 4.10 -8.42
C TYR A 95 1.42 4.00 -8.82
N LEU A 96 1.14 3.96 -10.14
CA LEU A 96 -0.22 3.88 -10.66
C LEU A 96 -1.11 5.06 -10.22
N THR A 97 -0.53 6.21 -9.87
CA THR A 97 -1.26 7.40 -9.38
C THR A 97 -2.22 8.00 -10.41
N GLY A 98 -2.11 7.63 -11.69
CA GLY A 98 -3.04 8.01 -12.75
C GLY A 98 -4.12 6.97 -13.08
N MET A 99 -4.11 5.80 -12.42
CA MET A 99 -5.15 4.77 -12.64
C MET A 99 -6.41 5.09 -11.84
N PRO A 100 -7.61 4.60 -12.23
CA PRO A 100 -8.81 4.73 -11.40
C PRO A 100 -8.57 4.15 -9.99
N HIS A 101 -8.82 4.95 -8.95
CA HIS A 101 -8.59 4.62 -7.54
C HIS A 101 -9.66 5.28 -6.65
N PHE A 102 -9.59 5.06 -5.34
CA PHE A 102 -10.53 5.64 -4.37
C PHE A 102 -10.05 7.03 -3.93
N ILE A 103 -10.97 7.94 -3.62
CA ILE A 103 -10.62 9.32 -3.22
C ILE A 103 -9.92 9.41 -1.87
N GLY A 104 -10.00 8.36 -1.04
CA GLY A 104 -9.42 8.38 0.29
C GLY A 104 -9.36 7.02 0.97
N THR A 105 -8.63 6.99 2.08
CA THR A 105 -8.49 5.81 2.93
C THR A 105 -8.56 6.20 4.41
N VAL A 106 -9.13 5.30 5.20
CA VAL A 106 -9.01 5.31 6.66
C VAL A 106 -8.11 4.15 7.05
N PHE A 107 -6.96 4.47 7.63
CA PHE A 107 -5.97 3.47 8.04
C PHE A 107 -6.07 3.23 9.55
N ARG A 108 -6.32 1.99 9.96
CA ARG A 108 -6.22 1.54 11.35
C ARG A 108 -5.01 0.62 11.49
N GLY A 109 -3.98 1.11 12.17
CA GLY A 109 -2.74 0.37 12.41
C GLY A 109 -2.65 -0.10 13.86
N GLU A 110 -2.53 -1.41 14.05
CA GLU A 110 -2.35 -2.10 15.33
C GLU A 110 -1.45 -3.33 15.11
N PHE A 111 -0.13 -3.12 15.07
CA PHE A 111 0.82 -4.19 14.76
C PHE A 111 0.57 -5.46 15.58
N PRO A 112 0.47 -6.64 14.94
CA PRO A 112 0.84 -6.95 13.54
C PRO A 112 -0.27 -6.81 12.49
N MET A 113 -1.42 -6.22 12.84
CA MET A 113 -2.57 -6.08 11.95
C MET A 113 -2.79 -4.63 11.50
N ALA A 114 -3.05 -4.46 10.20
CA ALA A 114 -3.51 -3.22 9.61
C ALA A 114 -4.87 -3.43 8.94
N GLN A 115 -5.71 -2.40 8.97
CA GLN A 115 -6.97 -2.38 8.26
C GLN A 115 -7.13 -1.06 7.52
N LEU A 116 -7.43 -1.14 6.23
CA LEU A 116 -7.71 0.01 5.37
C LEU A 116 -9.15 -0.05 4.90
N THR A 117 -9.91 1.00 5.17
CA THR A 117 -11.22 1.20 4.55
C THR A 117 -11.05 2.21 3.42
N PHE A 118 -11.53 1.86 2.22
CA PHE A 118 -11.46 2.71 1.04
C PHE A 118 -12.73 3.54 0.90
N GLU A 119 -12.58 4.86 0.76
CA GLU A 119 -13.68 5.81 0.72
C GLU A 119 -13.89 6.28 -0.74
N ASP A 120 -15.09 6.04 -1.30
CA ASP A 120 -15.51 6.59 -2.59
C ASP A 120 -17.04 6.53 -2.72
N ASN A 121 -17.67 7.61 -3.19
CA ASN A 121 -19.13 7.69 -3.33
C ASN A 121 -19.67 7.15 -4.66
N LYS A 122 -18.79 6.85 -5.62
CA LYS A 122 -19.15 6.31 -6.93
C LYS A 122 -18.95 4.80 -7.01
N PHE A 123 -18.04 4.23 -6.21
CA PHE A 123 -17.85 2.79 -6.17
C PHE A 123 -19.09 2.12 -5.53
N PRO A 124 -19.68 1.09 -6.14
CA PRO A 124 -21.02 0.59 -5.78
C PRO A 124 -21.05 -0.27 -4.49
N GLY A 125 -19.95 -0.35 -3.73
CA GLY A 125 -19.86 -1.21 -2.54
C GLY A 125 -18.86 -0.68 -1.51
N GLN A 126 -18.83 -1.32 -0.34
CA GLN A 126 -17.83 -1.04 0.69
C GLN A 126 -16.61 -1.92 0.48
N VAL A 127 -15.42 -1.33 0.50
CA VAL A 127 -14.17 -2.05 0.28
C VAL A 127 -13.26 -1.86 1.49
N GLN A 128 -12.79 -2.98 2.01
CA GLN A 128 -11.87 -3.02 3.13
C GLN A 128 -10.77 -4.05 2.85
N MET A 129 -9.55 -3.72 3.26
CA MET A 129 -8.40 -4.60 3.23
C MET A 129 -7.91 -4.79 4.66
N THR A 130 -7.74 -6.03 5.08
CA THR A 130 -6.99 -6.38 6.28
C THR A 130 -5.67 -6.97 5.83
N ALA A 131 -4.57 -6.46 6.37
CA ALA A 131 -3.24 -6.94 6.06
C ALA A 131 -2.47 -7.23 7.34
N PHE A 132 -1.72 -8.32 7.38
CA PHE A 132 -0.92 -8.68 8.54
C PHE A 132 0.28 -9.57 8.17
N ASN A 133 1.21 -9.69 9.09
CA ASN A 133 2.30 -10.66 9.05
C ASN A 133 2.22 -11.57 10.28
N PRO A 134 2.77 -12.79 10.21
CA PRO A 134 2.81 -13.66 11.37
C PRO A 134 3.81 -13.10 12.38
N PHE A 135 3.30 -12.54 13.47
CA PHE A 135 4.11 -12.12 14.63
C PHE A 135 3.46 -12.71 15.88
N ILE A 136 3.99 -13.86 16.29
CA ILE A 136 3.42 -14.70 17.35
C ILE A 136 4.46 -14.80 18.47
N PRO A 137 4.23 -14.15 19.62
CA PRO A 137 5.15 -14.22 20.75
C PRO A 137 5.48 -15.67 21.12
N LEU A 138 6.77 -15.95 21.34
CA LEU A 138 7.31 -17.27 21.70
C LEU A 138 7.15 -18.37 20.62
N ASN A 139 6.75 -18.02 19.39
CA ASN A 139 6.71 -18.94 18.26
C ASN A 139 7.54 -18.36 17.10
N ASP A 140 8.84 -18.65 17.14
CA ASP A 140 9.82 -18.19 16.16
C ASP A 140 9.59 -18.79 14.77
N LYS A 141 9.17 -20.06 14.71
CA LYS A 141 8.91 -20.77 13.44
C LYS A 141 7.85 -20.08 12.60
N ASP A 142 6.69 -19.82 13.18
CA ASP A 142 5.59 -19.18 12.44
C ASP A 142 5.88 -17.69 12.24
N SER A 143 6.54 -17.05 13.22
CA SER A 143 6.92 -15.64 13.09
C SER A 143 7.98 -15.40 12.01
N GLY A 144 8.76 -16.41 11.64
CA GLY A 144 9.80 -16.34 10.60
C GLY A 144 9.32 -16.68 9.18
N ILE A 145 8.02 -16.86 8.95
CA ILE A 145 7.49 -17.18 7.62
C ILE A 145 7.62 -15.95 6.69
N PRO A 146 8.22 -16.08 5.49
CA PRO A 146 8.39 -14.98 4.54
C PRO A 146 7.08 -14.70 3.78
N ALA A 147 6.04 -14.29 4.51
CA ALA A 147 4.71 -14.05 3.97
C ALA A 147 4.07 -12.77 4.53
N ALA A 148 3.16 -12.22 3.72
CA ALA A 148 2.21 -11.18 4.07
C ALA A 148 0.82 -11.68 3.69
N PHE A 149 -0.16 -11.44 4.57
CA PHE A 149 -1.54 -11.87 4.42
C PHE A 149 -2.46 -10.66 4.34
#